data_AF-A0A914D867-F1
#
_entry.id   AF-A0A914D867-F1
#
_cell.length_a   1.000
_cell.length_b   1.000
_cell.length_c   1.000
_cell.angle_alpha   90.00
_cell.angle_beta   90.00
_cell.angle_gamma   90.00
#
_symmetry.space_group_name_H-M   'P 1'
#
loop_
_entity.id
_entity.type
_entity.pdbx_description
1 polymer ?
#
loop_
_entity_poly.entity_id
_entity_poly.type
_entity_poly.pdbx_seq_one_letter_code
_entity_poly.pdbx_strand_id
1 'polypeptide(L)'
;MVLGLKFEERNGKQVAQLHSEINYDKKVDLWAAGCILAEMLKGKMLFEGKDNTDEWSQMIKVLGTPNPDFLSTLPVEIREFVDRHPQLAPKPWEELFPDNLFRIKEESEQYDTRT
;
A
#
# COMPACT_ATOMS: atom_id res chain seq x y z
N MET A 1 7.61 3.39 2.39
CA MET A 1 8.47 2.19 2.26
C MET A 1 9.92 2.60 2.52
N VAL A 2 10.51 2.06 3.58
CA VAL A 2 11.61 2.65 4.35
C VAL A 2 12.89 2.80 3.51
N LEU A 3 13.23 4.04 3.16
CA LEU A 3 14.53 4.42 2.63
C LEU A 3 15.42 4.84 3.80
N GLY A 4 16.42 4.02 4.14
CA GLY A 4 17.44 4.36 5.12
C GLY A 4 18.62 5.05 4.44
N LEU A 5 18.93 6.29 4.84
CA LEU A 5 20.18 6.94 4.46
C LEU A 5 21.26 6.52 5.44
N LYS A 6 22.28 5.80 4.95
CA LYS A 6 23.48 5.52 5.72
C LYS A 6 24.63 6.37 5.18
N PHE A 7 25.27 7.12 6.07
CA PHE A 7 26.46 7.90 5.75
C PHE A 7 27.68 6.98 5.91
N GLU A 8 28.37 6.71 4.81
CA GLU A 8 29.65 6.00 4.80
C GLU A 8 30.75 7.00 4.46
N GLU A 9 31.90 6.91 5.13
CA GLU A 9 33.02 7.82 4.88
C GLU A 9 34.00 7.17 3.90
N ARG A 10 34.12 7.73 2.68
CA ARG A 10 35.12 7.31 1.69
C ARG A 10 36.05 8.48 1.36
N ASN A 11 37.35 8.28 1.56
CA ASN A 11 38.40 9.28 1.28
C ASN A 11 38.14 10.64 1.96
N GLY A 12 37.73 10.63 3.23
CA GLY A 12 37.47 11.84 4.02
C GLY A 12 36.26 12.65 3.54
N LYS A 13 35.40 12.07 2.71
CA LYS A 13 34.11 12.64 2.32
C LYS A 13 33.00 11.73 2.82
N GLN A 14 32.05 12.30 3.56
CA GLN A 14 30.79 11.62 3.86
C GLN A 14 30.00 11.47 2.56
N VAL A 15 29.76 10.23 2.16
CA VAL A 15 28.88 9.89 1.05
C VAL A 15 27.59 9.31 1.62
N ALA A 16 26.46 9.94 1.29
CA ALA A 16 25.15 9.40 1.61
C ALA A 16 24.82 8.32 0.60
N GLN A 17 24.70 7.08 1.04
CA GLN A 17 24.33 5.98 0.18
C GLN A 17 22.91 5.52 0.53
N LEU A 18 22.03 5.53 -0.47
CA LEU A 18 20.66 5.07 -0.33
C LEU A 18 20.68 3.54 -0.31
N HIS A 19 20.65 2.95 0.88
CA HIS A 19 20.47 1.52 1.03
C HIS A 19 18.97 1.26 1.23
N SER A 20 18.34 0.62 0.25
CA SER A 20 17.07 -0.06 0.50
C SER A 20 17.38 -1.26 1.38
N GLU A 21 17.16 -1.14 2.69
CA GLU A 21 17.34 -2.25 3.64
C GLU A 21 16.35 -3.41 3.39
N ILE A 22 15.38 -3.20 2.49
CA ILE A 22 14.51 -4.23 1.93
C ILE A 22 14.94 -4.43 0.48
N ASN A 23 15.36 -5.65 0.12
CA ASN A 23 15.72 -6.03 -1.25
C ASN A 23 14.67 -5.50 -2.23
N TYR A 24 15.02 -4.44 -2.96
CA TYR A 24 14.14 -3.85 -3.96
C TYR A 24 13.99 -4.86 -5.10
N ASP A 25 12.84 -5.52 -5.16
CA ASP A 25 12.49 -6.51 -6.16
C ASP A 25 11.37 -5.94 -7.06
N LYS A 26 11.30 -6.38 -8.32
CA LYS A 26 10.26 -5.96 -9.31
C LYS A 26 8.83 -6.15 -8.77
N LYS A 27 8.68 -7.00 -7.75
CA LYS A 27 7.44 -7.24 -7.01
C LYS A 27 6.94 -5.99 -6.27
N VAL A 28 7.82 -5.10 -5.83
CA VAL A 28 7.46 -3.82 -5.19
C VAL A 28 6.77 -2.89 -6.20
N ASP A 29 7.24 -2.88 -7.45
CA ASP A 29 6.60 -2.11 -8.52
C ASP A 29 5.21 -2.67 -8.85
N LEU A 30 5.06 -4.01 -8.89
CA LEU A 30 3.75 -4.65 -9.09
C LEU A 30 2.78 -4.34 -7.95
N TRP A 31 3.26 -4.29 -6.70
CA TRP A 31 2.46 -3.86 -5.57
C TRP A 31 1.95 -2.43 -5.75
N ALA A 32 2.85 -1.50 -6.10
CA ALA A 32 2.49 -0.11 -6.34
C ALA A 32 1.49 0.04 -7.50
N ALA A 33 1.69 -0.69 -8.61
CA ALA A 33 0.76 -0.71 -9.73
C ALA A 33 -0.63 -1.24 -9.33
N GLY A 34 -0.68 -2.26 -8.46
CA GLY A 34 -1.94 -2.78 -7.90
C GLY A 34 -2.70 -1.74 -7.09
N CYS A 35 -2.01 -0.95 -6.26
CA CYS A 35 -2.63 0.15 -5.51
C CYS A 35 -3.22 1.22 -6.45
N ILE A 36 -2.48 1.62 -7.48
CA ILE A 36 -2.93 2.61 -8.47
C ILE A 36 -4.16 2.10 -9.22
N LEU A 37 -4.13 0.85 -9.69
CA LEU A 37 -5.27 0.23 -10.37
C LEU A 37 -6.50 0.18 -9.46
N ALA A 38 -6.31 -0.22 -8.20
CA ALA A 38 -7.39 -0.25 -7.23
C ALA A 38 -8.00 1.14 -6.99
N GLU A 39 -7.17 2.18 -6.93
CA GLU A 39 -7.62 3.56 -6.78
C GLU A 39 -8.38 4.04 -8.02
N MET A 40 -7.92 3.72 -9.23
CA MET A 40 -8.61 4.05 -10.48
C MET A 40 -10.02 3.43 -10.53
N LEU A 41 -10.16 2.19 -10.06
CA LEU A 41 -11.45 1.51 -10.01
C LEU A 41 -12.36 2.11 -8.94
N LYS A 42 -11.84 2.39 -7.74
CA LYS A 42 -12.64 2.85 -6.59
C LYS A 42 -12.88 4.37 -6.56
N GLY A 43 -12.11 5.13 -7.32
CA GLY A 43 -12.08 6.60 -7.26
C GLY A 43 -11.51 7.16 -5.96
N LYS A 44 -10.85 6.33 -5.15
CA LYS A 44 -10.26 6.70 -3.85
C LYS A 44 -9.11 5.77 -3.48
N MET A 45 -8.20 6.24 -2.65
CA MET A 45 -7.02 5.47 -2.20
C MET A 45 -7.42 4.13 -1.59
N LEU A 46 -6.67 3.07 -1.92
CA LEU A 46 -6.91 1.72 -1.38
C LEU A 46 -6.61 1.65 0.13
N PHE A 47 -5.58 2.37 0.58
CA PHE A 47 -5.16 2.44 1.98
C PHE A 47 -5.11 3.93 2.40
N GLU A 48 -6.17 4.41 3.05
CA GLU A 48 -6.30 5.80 3.49
C GLU A 48 -5.68 5.97 4.90
N GLY A 49 -4.36 6.15 4.97
CA GLY A 49 -3.64 6.39 6.22
C GLY A 49 -3.32 7.87 6.44
N LYS A 50 -3.39 8.33 7.70
CA LYS A 50 -2.99 9.70 8.09
C LYS A 50 -1.54 9.83 8.55
N ASP A 51 -0.97 8.73 9.02
CA ASP A 51 0.41 8.61 9.46
C ASP A 51 0.90 7.18 9.19
N ASN A 52 2.19 6.93 9.41
CA ASN A 52 2.80 5.61 9.16
C ASN A 52 2.09 4.46 9.90
N THR A 53 1.60 4.69 11.11
CA THR A 53 0.94 3.64 11.91
C THR A 53 -0.46 3.35 11.37
N ASP A 54 -1.19 4.40 11.01
CA ASP A 54 -2.51 4.29 10.39
C ASP A 54 -2.42 3.65 9.00
N GLU A 55 -1.41 3.96 8.19
CA GLU A 55 -1.14 3.27 6.92
C GLU A 55 -1.02 1.74 7.10
N TRP A 56 -0.21 1.28 8.07
CA TRP A 56 -0.11 -0.15 8.41
C TRP A 56 -1.44 -0.72 8.89
N SER A 57 -2.18 0.03 9.71
CA SER A 57 -3.52 -0.37 10.16
C SER A 57 -4.47 -0.57 8.98
N GLN A 58 -4.48 0.33 8.00
CA GLN A 58 -5.31 0.20 6.80
C GLN A 58 -4.91 -1.00 5.94
N MET A 59 -3.60 -1.24 5.77
CA MET A 59 -3.12 -2.41 5.03
C MET A 59 -3.62 -3.72 5.68
N ILE A 60 -3.48 -3.86 7.00
CA ILE A 60 -3.89 -5.06 7.73
C ILE A 60 -5.42 -5.24 7.71
N LYS A 61 -6.20 -4.15 7.79
CA LYS A 61 -7.67 -4.21 7.69
C LYS A 61 -8.17 -4.76 6.35
N VAL A 62 -7.41 -4.57 5.28
CA VAL A 62 -7.76 -5.01 3.93
C VAL A 62 -7.17 -6.38 3.63
N LEU A 63 -5.88 -6.57 3.92
CA LEU A 63 -5.09 -7.75 3.54
C LEU A 63 -5.04 -8.83 4.61
N GLY A 64 -5.55 -8.54 5.81
CA GLY A 64 -5.42 -9.40 6.99
C GLY A 64 -4.07 -9.28 7.68
N THR A 65 -3.94 -9.99 8.80
CA THR A 65 -2.66 -10.06 9.53
C THR A 65 -1.64 -10.84 8.70
N PRO A 66 -0.44 -10.27 8.46
CA PRO A 66 0.65 -10.99 7.82
C PRO A 66 1.09 -12.23 8.61
N ASN A 67 1.71 -13.19 7.93
CA ASN A 67 2.23 -14.39 8.57
C ASN A 67 3.43 -14.08 9.51
N PRO A 68 3.69 -14.93 10.52
CA PRO A 68 4.77 -14.70 11.48
C PRO A 68 6.16 -14.61 10.83
N ASP A 69 6.40 -15.38 9.77
CA ASP A 69 7.68 -15.37 9.05
C ASP A 69 7.95 -14.01 8.42
N PHE A 70 6.95 -13.39 7.79
CA PHE A 70 7.04 -12.05 7.23
C PHE A 70 7.16 -11.00 8.34
N LEU A 71 6.37 -11.11 9.41
CA LEU A 71 6.47 -10.20 10.56
C LEU A 71 7.88 -10.18 11.19
N SER A 72 8.60 -11.31 11.15
CA SER A 72 9.98 -11.39 11.64
C SER A 72 10.97 -10.55 10.84
N THR A 73 10.64 -10.22 9.58
CA THR A 73 11.46 -9.40 8.69
C THR A 73 11.20 -7.90 8.82
N LEU A 74 10.14 -7.51 9.53
CA LEU A 74 9.74 -6.11 9.71
C LEU A 74 10.46 -5.47 10.91
N PRO A 75 10.54 -4.12 10.95
CA PRO A 75 11.00 -3.39 12.12
C PRO A 75 10.20 -3.76 13.38
N VAL A 76 10.88 -3.74 14.54
CA VAL A 76 10.31 -4.16 15.83
C VAL A 76 9.05 -3.38 16.17
N GLU A 77 9.03 -2.09 15.86
CA GLU A 77 7.91 -1.19 16.15
C GLU A 77 6.64 -1.61 15.41
N ILE A 78 6.80 -2.08 14.17
CA ILE A 78 5.68 -2.57 13.35
C ILE A 78 5.24 -3.95 13.82
N ARG A 79 6.18 -4.85 14.10
CA ARG A 79 5.85 -6.19 14.63
C ARG A 79 5.06 -6.09 15.93
N GLU A 80 5.54 -5.30 16.89
CA GLU A 80 4.83 -5.09 18.15
C GLU A 80 3.49 -4.39 17.96
N PHE A 81 3.39 -3.47 16.99
CA PHE A 81 2.10 -2.90 16.63
C PHE A 81 1.13 -3.98 16.16
N VAL A 82 1.53 -4.86 15.25
CA VAL A 82 0.67 -5.96 14.77
C VAL A 82 0.31 -6.93 15.90
N ASP A 83 1.27 -7.34 16.73
CA ASP A 83 1.06 -8.30 17.82
C ASP A 83 0.08 -7.81 18.88
N ARG A 84 -0.06 -6.49 19.06
CA ARG A 84 -1.02 -5.88 20.00
C ARG A 84 -2.45 -5.81 19.46
N HIS A 85 -2.70 -6.13 18.20
CA HIS A 85 -4.02 -6.06 17.58
C HIS A 85 -4.63 -7.45 17.36
N PRO A 86 -5.98 -7.56 17.27
CA PRO A 86 -6.64 -8.81 16.93
C PRO A 86 -6.21 -9.32 15.55
N GLN A 87 -6.10 -10.64 15.40
CA GLN A 87 -5.84 -11.23 14.11
C GLN A 87 -7.02 -11.02 13.16
N LEU A 88 -6.73 -10.44 11.99
CA LEU A 88 -7.71 -10.12 10.98
C LEU A 88 -7.55 -11.06 9.77
N ALA A 89 -8.66 -11.58 9.28
CA ALA A 89 -8.70 -12.28 8.00
C ALA A 89 -8.66 -11.26 6.85
N PRO A 90 -8.05 -11.60 5.70
CA PRO A 90 -8.14 -10.79 4.49
C PRO A 90 -9.60 -10.63 4.06
N LYS A 91 -9.93 -9.44 3.55
CA LYS A 91 -11.24 -9.21 2.95
C LYS A 91 -11.34 -9.95 1.60
N PRO A 92 -12.49 -10.57 1.29
CA PRO A 92 -12.73 -11.11 -0.04
C PRO A 92 -12.61 -10.03 -1.12
N TRP A 93 -12.07 -10.38 -2.29
CA TRP A 93 -11.92 -9.41 -3.39
C TRP A 93 -13.26 -8.91 -3.91
N GLU A 94 -14.29 -9.75 -3.84
CA GLU A 94 -15.67 -9.43 -4.23
C GLU A 94 -16.28 -8.34 -3.33
N GLU A 95 -15.86 -8.27 -2.07
CA GLU A 95 -16.23 -7.17 -1.16
C GLU A 95 -15.44 -5.89 -1.53
N LEU A 96 -14.16 -6.03 -1.88
CA LEU A 96 -13.29 -4.89 -2.15
C LEU A 96 -13.56 -4.24 -3.52
N PHE A 97 -13.90 -5.05 -4.53
CA PHE A 97 -14.11 -4.71 -5.94
C PHE A 97 -15.34 -5.44 -6.50
N PRO A 98 -16.55 -5.00 -6.15
CA PRO A 98 -17.78 -5.60 -6.66
C PRO A 98 -17.94 -5.35 -8.17
N ASP A 99 -18.66 -6.24 -8.87
CA ASP A 99 -18.81 -6.22 -10.35
C ASP A 99 -19.31 -4.87 -10.91
N ASN A 100 -20.14 -4.16 -10.16
CA ASN A 100 -20.67 -2.86 -10.57
C ASN A 100 -19.59 -1.78 -10.69
N LEU A 101 -18.42 -1.98 -10.08
CA LEU A 101 -17.27 -1.07 -10.18
C LEU A 101 -16.66 -1.04 -11.58
N PHE A 102 -16.82 -2.14 -12.33
CA PHE A 102 -16.30 -2.26 -13.70
C PHE A 102 -17.30 -1.82 -14.76
N ARG A 103 -18.53 -1.45 -14.34
CA ARG A 103 -19.55 -0.99 -15.28
C ARG A 103 -19.21 0.43 -15.71
N ILE A 104 -18.78 0.57 -16.96
CA ILE A 104 -18.72 1.88 -17.63
C ILE A 104 -20.14 2.46 -17.52
N LYS A 105 -20.27 3.56 -16.78
CA LYS A 105 -21.49 4.36 -16.88
C LYS A 105 -21.47 4.90 -18.30
N GLU A 106 -22.37 4.39 -19.15
CA GLU A 106 -22.69 5.08 -20.39
C GLU A 106 -23.09 6.49 -19.98
N GLU A 107 -22.21 7.46 -20.25
CA GLU A 107 -22.56 8.86 -20.21
C GLU A 107 -23.73 8.99 -21.19
N SER A 108 -24.95 9.08 -20.66
CA SER A 108 -26.07 9.58 -21.42
C SER A 108 -25.67 10.98 -21.86
N GLU A 109 -25.19 11.11 -23.08
CA GLU A 109 -25.07 12.37 -23.80
C GLU A 109 -26.46 13.01 -23.90
N GLN A 110 -26.90 13.65 -22.83
CA GLN A 110 -27.96 14.63 -22.91
C GLN A 110 -27.31 15.95 -23.30
N TYR A 111 -26.86 16.01 -24.57
CA TYR A 111 -26.57 17.28 -25.21
C TYR A 111 -27.87 18.09 -25.14
N ASP A 112 -27.82 19.18 -24.39
CA ASP A 112 -28.90 20.15 -24.28
C ASP A 112 -29.13 20.77 -25.66
N THR A 113 -29.98 20.15 -26.49
CA THR A 113 -30.56 20.81 -27.65
C THR A 113 -31.68 21.73 -27.17
N ARG A 114 -31.33 22.82 -26.51
CA ARG A 114 -32.23 23.96 -26.32
C ARG A 114 -31.70 25.15 -27.13
N THR A 115 -32.40 25.34 -28.24
CA THR A 115 -32.80 26.59 -28.92
C THR A 115 -31.98 27.86 -28.66
#